data_AF-A0A4U5PK74-F1
#
_entry.id   AF-A0A4U5PK74-F1
#
_cell.length_a   1.000
_cell.length_b   1.000
_cell.length_c   1.000
_cell.angle_alpha   90.00
_cell.angle_beta   90.00
_cell.angle_gamma   90.00
#
_symmetry.space_group_name_H-M   'P 1'
#
loop_
_entity.id
_entity.type
_entity.pdbx_description
1 polymer ?
#
loop_
_entity_poly.entity_id
_entity_poly.type
_entity_poly.pdbx_seq_one_letter_code
_entity_poly.pdbx_strand_id
1 'polypeptide(L)'
;MNRVLPPVLTSIRGIRKRVAHPVDYLKDATTYSEAHSVITDPYTSPPYPQEEMQAVFEENVQSAKQAHREKARKLLRKPKIHNIDFSHLPIQEQVVLLFPGQGAQHLKMGSKVYDCPGAKTLYEKAAEVLGYDLYQLCQEGPSTKLNQTVFCQPAVFVSSLAALEKLKTEQPDIDDRLTTLPASAGVVTFEEALQLVKVRAEAMHECCQRIASGMVTIRVNAKSRLLEALFDARQVAREKYELDICEDANFLFCGHRVIGGTETCLAYLEENAAKYDIHVLKRLSVGGAFHTHLMVPAEEPVKEAVKGIDLQLPRVNIYSNYTGRVYVRTKRDIRENIVKQISNPVKWEQIQQVLYRKHEDYKFPNFFEVGPGRQLGAMLLQTSKKAYKCYTSYPC
;
A
#
# COMPACT_ATOMS: atom_id res chain seq x y z
N MET A 1 -18.58 60.97 14.72
CA MET A 1 -19.48 60.74 13.57
C MET A 1 -18.63 60.63 12.32
N ASN A 2 -18.36 59.40 11.89
CA ASN A 2 -17.52 59.09 10.73
C ASN A 2 -18.31 59.24 9.43
N ARG A 3 -17.86 60.12 8.53
CA ARG A 3 -18.10 60.01 7.08
C ARG A 3 -16.86 60.51 6.33
N VAL A 4 -15.90 59.62 6.13
CA VAL A 4 -14.82 59.81 5.16
C VAL A 4 -15.22 59.03 3.91
N LEU A 5 -15.50 59.76 2.83
CA LEU A 5 -15.72 59.23 1.48
C LEU A 5 -14.39 58.62 0.96
N PRO A 6 -14.43 57.50 0.22
CA PRO A 6 -13.23 56.88 -0.32
C PRO A 6 -12.66 57.70 -1.50
N PRO A 7 -11.32 57.79 -1.66
CA PRO A 7 -10.74 58.48 -2.80
C PRO A 7 -10.91 57.64 -4.07
N VAL A 8 -11.24 58.36 -5.15
CA VAL A 8 -11.37 57.90 -6.53
C VAL A 8 -10.07 57.21 -6.98
N LEU A 9 -10.13 55.90 -7.23
CA LEU A 9 -9.06 55.16 -7.90
C LEU A 9 -9.09 55.49 -9.40
N THR A 10 -8.29 56.47 -9.80
CA THR A 10 -7.93 56.70 -11.20
C THR A 10 -7.22 55.47 -11.75
N SER A 11 -7.91 54.73 -12.61
CA SER A 11 -7.38 53.64 -13.44
C SER A 11 -6.35 54.20 -14.42
N ILE A 12 -5.08 54.22 -14.00
CA ILE A 12 -3.96 54.33 -14.95
C ILE A 12 -3.77 52.93 -15.50
N ARG A 13 -4.26 52.68 -16.72
CA ARG A 13 -3.90 51.49 -17.50
C ARG A 13 -2.39 51.49 -17.68
N GLY A 14 -1.69 50.75 -16.82
CA GLY A 14 -0.26 50.49 -16.97
C GLY A 14 -0.02 49.77 -18.28
N ILE A 15 0.52 50.49 -19.26
CA ILE A 15 1.09 49.89 -20.46
C ILE A 15 2.27 49.05 -19.98
N ARG A 16 2.12 47.72 -19.93
CA ARG A 16 3.26 46.81 -19.79
C ARG A 16 4.18 47.08 -20.97
N LYS A 17 5.32 47.75 -20.74
CA LYS A 17 6.43 47.72 -21.71
C LYS A 17 6.72 46.24 -21.97
N ARG A 18 6.58 45.80 -23.23
CA ARG A 18 7.10 44.50 -23.64
C ARG A 18 8.59 44.51 -23.32
N VAL A 19 9.02 43.64 -22.41
CA VAL A 19 10.44 43.36 -22.20
C VAL A 19 10.92 42.79 -23.52
N ALA A 20 11.85 43.48 -24.19
CA ALA A 20 12.45 42.98 -25.41
C ALA A 20 13.16 41.67 -25.09
N HIS A 21 13.01 40.65 -25.93
CA HIS A 21 13.79 39.43 -25.79
C HIS A 21 15.29 39.79 -25.86
N PRO A 22 16.15 39.19 -25.01
CA PRO A 22 17.58 39.45 -25.08
C PRO A 22 18.06 39.12 -26.47
N VAL A 23 18.74 40.08 -27.11
CA VAL A 23 19.20 39.93 -28.48
C VAL A 23 20.20 38.77 -28.52
N ASP A 24 20.06 37.86 -29.48
CA ASP A 24 20.79 36.57 -29.46
C ASP A 24 22.32 36.72 -29.39
N TYR A 25 22.88 37.86 -29.83
CA TYR A 25 24.32 38.14 -29.76
C TYR A 25 24.86 38.35 -28.33
N LEU A 26 24.00 38.64 -27.33
CA LEU A 26 24.41 38.78 -25.92
C LEU A 26 24.51 37.43 -25.19
N LYS A 27 24.02 36.33 -25.78
CA LYS A 27 24.12 34.99 -25.18
C LYS A 27 25.51 34.37 -25.35
N ASP A 28 26.23 34.80 -26.38
CA ASP A 28 27.58 34.30 -26.69
C ASP A 28 28.69 35.10 -25.99
N ALA A 29 28.37 36.28 -25.45
CA ALA A 29 29.31 37.12 -24.73
C ALA A 29 29.06 37.04 -23.22
N THR A 30 29.90 36.26 -22.54
CA THR A 30 30.56 36.59 -21.26
C THR A 30 30.54 35.44 -20.24
N THR A 31 31.73 34.90 -19.97
CA THR A 31 32.05 34.46 -18.61
C THR A 31 32.42 35.69 -17.77
N TYR A 32 32.14 35.65 -16.46
CA TYR A 32 32.42 36.73 -15.50
C TYR A 32 33.89 37.24 -15.56
N SER A 33 34.83 36.38 -15.94
CA SER A 33 36.26 36.72 -16.11
C SER A 33 36.55 37.59 -17.33
N GLU A 34 35.76 37.48 -18.41
CA GLU A 34 35.98 38.25 -19.65
C GLU A 34 35.40 39.66 -19.56
N ALA A 35 34.31 39.86 -18.81
CA ALA A 35 33.74 41.18 -18.58
C ALA A 35 34.62 42.07 -17.70
N HIS A 36 35.45 41.47 -16.83
CA HIS A 36 36.28 42.18 -15.84
C HIS A 36 37.77 42.28 -16.20
N SER A 37 38.24 41.58 -17.23
CA SER A 37 39.64 41.62 -17.67
C SER A 37 39.95 42.71 -18.70
N VAL A 38 38.92 43.34 -19.27
CA VAL A 38 39.08 44.51 -20.13
C VAL A 38 39.31 45.72 -19.23
N ILE A 39 40.57 46.18 -19.15
CA ILE A 39 40.91 47.48 -18.60
C ILE A 39 40.21 48.51 -19.49
N THR A 40 39.01 48.93 -19.06
CA THR A 40 38.26 49.98 -19.71
C THR A 40 38.75 51.31 -19.15
N ASP A 41 39.32 52.12 -20.03
CA ASP A 41 39.53 53.55 -19.75
C ASP A 41 38.20 54.13 -19.23
N PRO A 42 38.16 54.82 -18.07
CA PRO A 42 36.94 55.36 -17.47
C PRO A 42 36.15 56.32 -18.39
N TYR A 43 36.71 56.76 -19.51
CA TYR A 43 36.04 57.59 -20.52
C TYR A 43 35.48 56.80 -21.72
N THR A 44 35.71 55.50 -21.82
CA THR A 44 35.20 54.68 -22.92
C THR A 44 33.80 54.16 -22.58
N SER A 45 32.81 54.54 -23.39
CA SER A 45 31.46 53.98 -23.26
C SER A 45 31.50 52.48 -23.57
N PRO A 46 30.85 51.63 -22.76
CA PRO A 46 30.85 50.18 -23.00
C PRO A 46 30.29 49.88 -24.40
N PRO A 47 30.77 48.81 -25.06
CA PRO A 47 30.33 48.46 -26.42
C PRO A 47 28.86 48.03 -26.52
N TYR A 48 28.16 47.95 -25.38
CA TYR A 48 26.77 47.54 -25.28
C TYR A 48 25.92 48.64 -24.62
N PRO A 49 24.66 48.82 -25.05
CA PRO A 49 23.74 49.79 -24.43
C PRO A 49 23.58 49.52 -22.91
N GLN A 50 23.81 50.54 -22.09
CA GLN A 50 23.77 50.41 -20.63
C GLN A 50 22.41 49.92 -20.09
N GLU A 51 21.30 50.33 -20.72
CA GLU A 51 19.96 49.89 -20.32
C GLU A 51 19.75 48.38 -20.50
N GLU A 52 20.32 47.80 -21.57
CA GLU A 52 20.22 46.37 -21.86
C GLU A 52 21.09 45.55 -20.88
N MET A 53 22.30 46.03 -20.57
CA MET A 53 23.15 45.39 -19.56
C MET A 53 22.52 45.43 -18.16
N GLN A 54 21.90 46.56 -17.78
CA GLN A 54 21.19 46.67 -16.50
C GLN A 54 20.01 45.71 -16.42
N ALA A 55 19.22 45.58 -17.49
CA ALA A 55 18.09 44.65 -17.52
C ALA A 55 18.52 43.18 -17.34
N VAL A 56 19.59 42.76 -18.03
CA VAL A 56 20.16 41.40 -17.88
C VAL A 56 20.71 41.18 -16.47
N PHE A 57 21.36 42.19 -15.90
CA PHE A 57 21.90 42.10 -14.54
C PHE A 57 20.79 41.97 -13.50
N GLU A 58 19.71 42.76 -13.62
CA GLU A 58 18.54 42.68 -12.76
C GLU A 58 17.84 41.32 -12.88
N GLU A 59 17.68 40.79 -14.10
CA GLU A 59 17.10 39.46 -14.34
C GLU A 59 17.93 38.34 -13.70
N ASN A 60 19.26 38.40 -13.85
CA ASN A 60 20.18 37.44 -13.24
C ASN A 60 20.14 37.49 -11.71
N VAL A 61 20.07 38.69 -11.11
CA VAL A 61 19.96 38.86 -9.66
C VAL A 61 18.63 38.31 -9.12
N GLN A 62 17.52 38.52 -9.83
CA GLN A 62 16.22 37.98 -9.43
C GLN A 62 16.18 36.45 -9.54
N SER A 63 16.71 35.90 -10.64
CA SER A 63 16.87 34.45 -10.84
C SER A 63 17.71 33.82 -9.72
N ALA A 64 18.85 34.43 -9.37
CA ALA A 64 19.71 33.96 -8.29
C ALA A 64 19.02 34.00 -6.92
N LYS A 65 18.28 35.08 -6.61
CA LYS A 65 17.48 35.20 -5.37
C LYS A 65 16.38 34.14 -5.29
N GLN A 66 15.72 33.85 -6.42
CA GLN A 66 14.68 32.82 -6.49
C GLN A 66 15.25 31.42 -6.29
N ALA A 67 16.37 31.09 -6.96
CA ALA A 67 17.09 29.83 -6.78
C ALA A 67 17.56 29.65 -5.32
N HIS A 68 18.06 30.72 -4.69
CA HIS A 68 18.49 30.68 -3.30
C HIS A 68 17.32 30.46 -2.33
N ARG A 69 16.17 31.12 -2.55
CA ARG A 69 14.94 30.89 -1.79
C ARG A 69 14.43 29.46 -1.94
N GLU A 70 14.45 28.89 -3.14
CA GLU A 70 14.05 27.49 -3.36
C GLU A 70 15.00 26.51 -2.67
N LYS A 71 16.31 26.76 -2.73
CA LYS A 71 17.33 25.95 -2.04
C LYS A 71 17.14 26.01 -0.52
N ALA A 72 16.93 27.20 0.04
CA ALA A 72 16.63 27.38 1.46
C ALA A 72 15.31 26.68 1.87
N ARG A 73 14.27 26.74 1.02
CA ARG A 73 12.99 26.07 1.25
C ARG A 73 13.09 24.53 1.18
N LYS A 74 13.99 24.01 0.33
CA LYS A 74 14.35 22.58 0.30
C LYS A 74 15.14 22.15 1.54
N LEU A 75 16.07 22.99 2.01
CA LEU A 75 16.86 22.74 3.23
C LEU A 75 16.02 22.80 4.52
N LEU A 76 15.01 23.68 4.57
CA LEU A 76 14.08 23.81 5.70
C LEU A 76 12.98 22.74 5.72
N ARG A 77 12.73 22.06 4.60
CA ARG A 77 11.89 20.87 4.58
C ARG A 77 12.66 19.72 5.25
N LYS A 78 12.46 19.53 6.55
CA LYS A 78 12.81 18.26 7.21
C LYS A 78 12.22 17.13 6.36
N PRO A 79 13.01 16.15 5.88
CA PRO A 79 12.46 15.00 5.19
C PRO A 79 11.43 14.38 6.13
N LYS A 80 10.20 14.19 5.65
CA LYS A 80 9.24 13.38 6.39
C LYS A 80 9.86 12.00 6.46
N ILE A 81 10.35 11.60 7.64
CA ILE A 81 10.87 10.26 7.88
C ILE A 81 9.65 9.34 7.82
N HIS A 82 9.37 8.84 6.61
CA HIS A 82 8.21 8.00 6.33
C HIS A 82 8.43 6.56 6.78
N ASN A 83 9.69 6.13 6.85
CA ASN A 83 10.10 4.76 7.16
C ASN A 83 10.95 4.74 8.42
N ILE A 84 10.78 3.69 9.22
CA ILE A 84 11.66 3.41 10.36
C ILE A 84 12.94 2.80 9.79
N ASP A 85 14.07 3.41 10.14
CA ASP A 85 15.38 2.97 9.68
C ASP A 85 15.93 1.88 10.60
N PHE A 86 16.27 0.75 9.99
CA PHE A 86 16.86 -0.43 10.64
C PHE A 86 18.29 -0.68 10.14
N SER A 87 18.95 0.33 9.58
CA SER A 87 20.33 0.25 9.06
C SER A 87 21.38 -0.19 10.10
N HIS A 88 21.07 -0.04 11.39
CA HIS A 88 21.91 -0.51 12.49
C HIS A 88 21.90 -2.04 12.65
N LEU A 89 20.89 -2.74 12.11
CA LEU A 89 20.83 -4.20 12.10
C LEU A 89 21.31 -4.74 10.76
N PRO A 90 22.27 -5.69 10.73
CA PRO A 90 22.61 -6.41 9.51
C PRO A 90 21.35 -7.02 8.87
N ILE A 91 21.25 -6.95 7.54
CA ILE A 91 20.01 -7.37 6.84
C ILE A 91 19.63 -8.83 7.16
N GLN A 92 20.60 -9.71 7.40
CA GLN A 92 20.37 -11.12 7.73
C GLN A 92 19.91 -11.36 9.16
N GLU A 93 20.05 -10.38 10.05
CA GLU A 93 19.53 -10.45 11.41
C GLU A 93 18.11 -9.89 11.51
N GLN A 94 17.75 -9.01 10.58
CA GLN A 94 16.40 -8.46 10.45
C GLN A 94 15.37 -9.57 10.19
N VAL A 95 14.21 -9.43 10.83
CA VAL A 95 13.07 -10.34 10.67
C VAL A 95 11.90 -9.58 10.04
N VAL A 96 11.33 -10.19 9.01
CA VAL A 96 10.10 -9.76 8.33
C VAL A 96 9.02 -10.78 8.64
N LEU A 97 8.02 -10.36 9.42
CA LEU A 97 6.84 -11.18 9.68
C LEU A 97 5.85 -11.10 8.52
N LEU A 98 5.39 -12.27 8.06
CA LEU A 98 4.39 -12.46 7.03
C LEU A 98 3.14 -13.05 7.68
N PHE A 99 1.99 -12.38 7.54
CA PHE A 99 0.73 -12.81 8.13
C PHE A 99 -0.21 -13.31 7.03
N PRO A 100 -0.65 -14.58 7.08
CA PRO A 100 -1.53 -15.14 6.07
C PRO A 100 -2.91 -14.47 6.09
N GLY A 101 -3.58 -14.50 4.95
CA GLY A 101 -4.92 -13.94 4.75
C GLY A 101 -6.02 -15.00 4.70
N GLN A 102 -7.22 -14.58 4.29
CA GLN A 102 -8.32 -15.47 4.00
C GLN A 102 -7.93 -16.49 2.92
N GLY A 103 -8.33 -17.74 3.11
CA GLY A 103 -7.93 -18.89 2.28
C GLY A 103 -6.86 -19.76 2.94
N ALA A 104 -6.22 -19.31 4.01
CA ALA A 104 -5.24 -20.08 4.76
C ALA A 104 -5.85 -20.91 5.91
N GLN A 105 -7.10 -20.61 6.29
CA GLN A 105 -7.80 -21.33 7.36
C GLN A 105 -7.98 -22.80 7.04
N HIS A 106 -7.87 -23.63 8.07
CA HIS A 106 -8.11 -25.07 8.01
C HIS A 106 -8.50 -25.58 9.39
N LEU A 107 -9.20 -26.72 9.44
CA LEU A 107 -9.49 -27.38 10.71
C LEU A 107 -8.19 -27.74 11.42
N LYS A 108 -8.23 -27.75 12.76
CA LYS A 108 -7.09 -27.95 13.67
C LYS A 108 -6.07 -26.81 13.71
N MET A 109 -6.28 -25.70 12.99
CA MET A 109 -5.43 -24.53 13.20
C MET A 109 -5.57 -24.00 14.63
N GLY A 110 -4.47 -23.55 15.21
CA GLY A 110 -4.39 -23.14 16.62
C GLY A 110 -3.96 -24.27 17.57
N SER A 111 -4.02 -25.53 17.14
CA SER A 111 -3.68 -26.68 18.01
C SER A 111 -2.20 -26.73 18.40
N LYS A 112 -1.30 -26.24 17.55
CA LYS A 112 0.14 -26.26 17.80
C LYS A 112 0.60 -25.13 18.70
N VAL A 113 -0.26 -24.15 18.94
CA VAL A 113 0.05 -22.98 19.78
C VAL A 113 -0.75 -22.95 21.07
N TYR A 114 -1.79 -23.79 21.22
CA TYR A 114 -2.68 -23.76 22.38
C TYR A 114 -2.02 -24.16 23.71
N ASP A 115 -0.85 -24.80 23.65
CA ASP A 115 0.00 -25.09 24.81
C ASP A 115 0.68 -23.84 25.39
N CYS A 116 0.81 -22.77 24.60
CA CYS A 116 1.35 -21.48 25.04
C CYS A 116 0.28 -20.70 25.84
N PRO A 117 0.57 -20.26 27.09
CA PRO A 117 -0.38 -19.48 27.89
C PRO A 117 -0.87 -18.21 27.18
N GLY A 118 0.03 -17.48 26.50
CA GLY A 118 -0.32 -16.27 25.75
C GLY A 118 -1.30 -16.53 24.61
N ALA A 119 -1.09 -17.63 23.87
CA ALA A 119 -2.00 -18.06 22.81
C ALA A 119 -3.39 -18.43 23.36
N LYS A 120 -3.44 -19.16 24.49
CA LYS A 120 -4.71 -19.54 25.13
C LYS A 120 -5.52 -18.30 25.55
N THR A 121 -4.86 -17.33 26.19
CA THR A 121 -5.51 -16.06 26.57
C THR A 121 -6.05 -15.29 25.37
N LEU A 122 -5.39 -15.33 24.21
CA LEU A 122 -5.91 -14.69 22.99
C LEU A 122 -7.20 -15.35 22.50
N TYR A 123 -7.30 -16.69 22.55
CA TYR A 123 -8.55 -17.38 22.19
C TYR A 123 -9.67 -17.13 23.19
N GLU A 124 -9.38 -17.08 24.49
CA GLU A 124 -10.35 -16.75 25.55
C GLU A 124 -10.91 -15.33 25.34
N LYS A 125 -10.03 -14.34 25.18
CA LYS A 125 -10.43 -12.95 24.84
C LYS A 125 -11.18 -12.87 23.52
N ALA A 126 -10.79 -13.67 22.54
CA ALA A 126 -11.51 -13.71 21.27
C ALA A 126 -12.94 -14.22 21.44
N ALA A 127 -13.15 -15.22 22.29
CA ALA A 127 -14.49 -15.71 22.59
C ALA A 127 -15.37 -14.64 23.24
N GLU A 128 -14.80 -13.82 24.14
CA GLU A 128 -15.50 -12.68 24.77
C GLU A 128 -15.93 -11.62 23.73
N VAL A 129 -15.03 -11.22 22.83
CA VAL A 129 -15.32 -10.19 21.81
C VAL A 129 -16.28 -10.70 20.73
N LEU A 130 -16.10 -11.94 20.30
CA LEU A 130 -16.87 -12.52 19.20
C LEU A 130 -18.24 -13.04 19.66
N GLY A 131 -18.37 -13.44 20.93
CA GLY A 131 -19.58 -14.04 21.50
C GLY A 131 -19.75 -15.52 21.18
N TYR A 132 -18.69 -16.20 20.71
CA TYR A 132 -18.67 -17.63 20.45
C TYR A 132 -17.26 -18.20 20.59
N ASP A 133 -17.13 -19.50 20.87
CA ASP A 133 -15.83 -20.15 20.98
C ASP A 133 -15.16 -20.32 19.60
N LEU A 134 -14.26 -19.39 19.30
CA LEU A 134 -13.48 -19.42 18.06
C LEU A 134 -12.51 -20.60 18.02
N TYR A 135 -11.93 -20.99 19.15
CA TYR A 135 -10.98 -22.10 19.20
C TYR A 135 -11.69 -23.41 18.90
N GLN A 136 -12.83 -23.66 19.54
CA GLN A 136 -13.66 -24.83 19.26
C GLN A 136 -14.05 -24.89 17.78
N LEU A 137 -14.47 -23.77 17.18
CA LEU A 137 -14.77 -23.71 15.76
C LEU A 137 -13.56 -24.09 14.87
N CYS A 138 -12.35 -23.65 15.25
CA CYS A 138 -11.12 -24.02 14.54
C CYS A 138 -10.79 -25.51 14.69
N GLN A 139 -11.07 -26.10 15.85
CA GLN A 139 -10.74 -27.50 16.15
C GLN A 139 -11.73 -28.52 15.58
N GLU A 140 -13.02 -28.21 15.64
CA GLU A 140 -14.11 -29.16 15.38
C GLU A 140 -14.88 -28.81 14.09
N GLY A 141 -14.90 -27.53 13.70
CA GLY A 141 -15.62 -27.08 12.52
C GLY A 141 -17.13 -26.90 12.75
N PRO A 142 -17.98 -27.14 11.74
CA PRO A 142 -17.66 -27.74 10.45
C PRO A 142 -16.80 -26.83 9.55
N SER A 143 -16.02 -27.43 8.65
CA SER A 143 -15.16 -26.69 7.70
C SER A 143 -15.95 -25.68 6.85
N THR A 144 -17.18 -26.02 6.47
CA THR A 144 -18.10 -25.13 5.75
C THR A 144 -18.40 -23.84 6.52
N LYS A 145 -18.59 -23.92 7.84
CA LYS A 145 -18.80 -22.75 8.71
C LYS A 145 -17.49 -21.97 8.86
N LEU A 146 -16.38 -22.65 9.15
CA LEU A 146 -15.07 -21.99 9.29
C LEU A 146 -14.67 -21.22 8.02
N ASN A 147 -15.05 -21.70 6.84
CA ASN A 147 -14.75 -21.05 5.55
C ASN A 147 -15.63 -19.84 5.23
N GLN A 148 -16.70 -19.58 5.98
CA GLN A 148 -17.48 -18.37 5.77
C GLN A 148 -16.67 -17.15 6.21
N THR A 149 -16.80 -16.06 5.45
CA THR A 149 -16.01 -14.82 5.63
C THR A 149 -16.07 -14.28 7.06
N VAL A 150 -17.26 -14.33 7.68
CA VAL A 150 -17.50 -13.88 9.06
C VAL A 150 -16.68 -14.66 10.10
N PHE A 151 -16.37 -15.93 9.85
CA PHE A 151 -15.62 -16.78 10.76
C PHE A 151 -14.13 -16.88 10.39
N CYS A 152 -13.81 -17.04 9.09
CA CYS A 152 -12.43 -17.26 8.67
C CYS A 152 -11.52 -16.05 8.96
N GLN A 153 -12.04 -14.82 8.85
CA GLN A 153 -11.23 -13.62 9.08
C GLN A 153 -10.79 -13.50 10.55
N PRO A 154 -11.70 -13.54 11.55
CA PRO A 154 -11.30 -13.63 12.96
C PRO A 154 -10.41 -14.85 13.24
N ALA A 155 -10.72 -15.99 12.65
CA ALA A 155 -10.01 -17.24 12.92
C ALA A 155 -8.54 -17.18 12.46
N VAL A 156 -8.27 -16.68 11.25
CA VAL A 156 -6.89 -16.46 10.76
C VAL A 156 -6.20 -15.39 11.59
N PHE A 157 -6.88 -14.30 11.93
CA PHE A 157 -6.31 -13.20 12.73
C PHE A 157 -5.83 -13.68 14.11
N VAL A 158 -6.72 -14.30 14.90
CA VAL A 158 -6.40 -14.77 16.25
C VAL A 158 -5.33 -15.86 16.22
N SER A 159 -5.44 -16.82 15.29
CA SER A 159 -4.46 -17.91 15.19
C SER A 159 -3.07 -17.41 14.78
N SER A 160 -2.99 -16.36 13.96
CA SER A 160 -1.71 -15.75 13.58
C SER A 160 -1.05 -14.99 14.75
N LEU A 161 -1.85 -14.30 15.58
CA LEU A 161 -1.33 -13.67 16.79
C LEU A 161 -0.95 -14.71 17.86
N ALA A 162 -1.70 -15.80 17.98
CA ALA A 162 -1.33 -16.93 18.84
C ALA A 162 0.00 -17.58 18.42
N ALA A 163 0.26 -17.73 17.10
CA ALA A 163 1.56 -18.16 16.59
C ALA A 163 2.67 -17.15 16.91
N LEU A 164 2.38 -15.85 16.87
CA LEU A 164 3.34 -14.81 17.24
C LEU A 164 3.70 -14.87 18.75
N GLU A 165 2.72 -15.10 19.63
CA GLU A 165 2.97 -15.27 21.07
C GLU A 165 3.86 -16.49 21.36
N LYS A 166 3.60 -17.61 20.66
CA LYS A 166 4.47 -18.79 20.76
C LYS A 166 5.88 -18.49 20.27
N LEU A 167 6.02 -17.83 19.11
CA LEU A 167 7.32 -17.40 18.59
C LEU A 167 8.08 -16.52 19.59
N LYS A 168 7.42 -15.54 20.22
CA LYS A 168 8.04 -14.68 21.25
C LYS A 168 8.49 -15.44 22.48
N THR A 169 7.75 -16.50 22.85
CA THR A 169 8.12 -17.39 23.96
C THR A 169 9.36 -18.22 23.61
N GLU A 170 9.45 -18.73 22.37
CA GLU A 170 10.57 -19.53 21.89
C GLU A 170 11.82 -18.69 21.55
N GLN A 171 11.62 -17.43 21.14
CA GLN A 171 12.68 -16.47 20.78
C GLN A 171 12.43 -15.11 21.46
N PRO A 172 12.87 -14.93 22.73
CA PRO A 172 12.65 -13.70 23.48
C PRO A 172 13.32 -12.45 22.86
N ASP A 173 14.36 -12.64 22.06
CA ASP A 173 15.08 -11.58 21.32
C ASP A 173 14.37 -11.14 20.03
N ILE A 174 13.25 -11.79 19.67
CA ILE A 174 12.62 -11.56 18.37
C ILE A 174 12.21 -10.09 18.18
N ASP A 175 11.69 -9.45 19.24
CA ASP A 175 11.18 -8.08 19.19
C ASP A 175 12.27 -7.05 18.85
N ASP A 176 13.53 -7.30 19.21
CA ASP A 176 14.67 -6.43 18.89
C ASP A 176 15.07 -6.55 17.40
N ARG A 177 14.66 -7.64 16.75
CA ARG A 177 15.00 -7.97 15.36
C ARG A 177 13.83 -7.74 14.39
N LEU A 178 12.63 -7.49 14.91
CA LEU A 178 11.43 -7.26 14.10
C LEU A 178 11.51 -5.94 13.33
N THR A 179 11.50 -6.05 12.01
CA THR A 179 11.43 -4.89 11.13
C THR A 179 10.04 -4.69 10.53
N THR A 180 9.16 -5.70 10.62
CA THR A 180 7.77 -5.65 10.11
C THR A 180 6.77 -6.39 10.99
N LEU A 181 5.54 -5.88 11.03
CA LEU A 181 4.37 -6.43 11.73
C LEU A 181 3.11 -6.18 10.87
N PRO A 182 1.97 -6.86 11.12
CA PRO A 182 0.73 -6.53 10.44
C PRO A 182 0.21 -5.18 10.95
N ALA A 183 -0.62 -4.51 10.14
CA ALA A 183 -1.19 -3.19 10.46
C ALA A 183 -1.87 -3.08 11.83
N SER A 184 -2.41 -4.18 12.32
CA SER A 184 -3.10 -4.29 13.60
C SER A 184 -2.17 -4.52 14.79
N ALA A 185 -1.00 -5.16 14.61
CA ALA A 185 -0.14 -5.46 15.76
C ALA A 185 0.76 -4.25 16.09
N GLY A 186 0.67 -3.77 17.32
CA GLY A 186 1.46 -2.63 17.82
C GLY A 186 0.89 -1.25 17.47
N VAL A 187 -0.24 -1.19 16.76
CA VAL A 187 -0.97 0.05 16.45
C VAL A 187 -2.24 0.16 17.29
N VAL A 188 -2.87 -0.96 17.66
CA VAL A 188 -4.11 -1.00 18.43
C VAL A 188 -4.05 -2.13 19.46
N THR A 189 -4.98 -2.13 20.42
CA THR A 189 -5.13 -3.27 21.32
C THR A 189 -5.67 -4.49 20.58
N PHE A 190 -5.51 -5.69 21.15
CA PHE A 190 -5.99 -6.93 20.55
C PHE A 190 -7.51 -6.91 20.35
N GLU A 191 -8.24 -6.46 21.36
CA GLU A 191 -9.68 -6.41 21.41
C GLU A 191 -10.24 -5.43 20.37
N GLU A 192 -9.64 -4.23 20.25
CA GLU A 192 -10.00 -3.26 19.21
C GLU A 192 -9.70 -3.80 17.80
N ALA A 193 -8.55 -4.44 17.61
CA ALA A 193 -8.19 -5.07 16.34
C ALA A 193 -9.17 -6.17 15.95
N LEU A 194 -9.54 -7.03 16.91
CA LEU A 194 -10.47 -8.13 16.68
C LEU A 194 -11.88 -7.61 16.39
N GLN A 195 -12.33 -6.58 17.11
CA GLN A 195 -13.61 -5.93 16.84
C GLN A 195 -13.63 -5.32 15.43
N LEU A 196 -12.54 -4.69 15.00
CA LEU A 196 -12.38 -4.19 13.65
C LEU A 196 -12.42 -5.31 12.59
N VAL A 197 -11.74 -6.43 12.86
CA VAL A 197 -11.77 -7.62 11.98
C VAL A 197 -13.17 -8.21 11.90
N LYS A 198 -13.91 -8.28 13.02
CA LYS A 198 -15.30 -8.72 13.08
C LYS A 198 -16.20 -7.87 12.18
N VAL A 199 -16.18 -6.54 12.38
CA VAL A 199 -16.97 -5.59 11.57
C VAL A 199 -16.61 -5.70 10.08
N ARG A 200 -15.33 -5.80 9.75
CA ARG A 200 -14.87 -6.00 8.37
C ARG A 200 -15.42 -7.30 7.78
N ALA A 201 -15.35 -8.39 8.53
CA ALA A 201 -15.78 -9.70 8.08
C ALA A 201 -17.28 -9.75 7.83
N GLU A 202 -18.08 -9.17 8.74
CA GLU A 202 -19.54 -9.03 8.63
C GLU A 202 -19.93 -8.16 7.42
N ALA A 203 -19.34 -6.96 7.30
CA ALA A 203 -19.66 -6.04 6.21
C ALA A 203 -19.28 -6.60 4.82
N MET A 204 -18.12 -7.24 4.71
CA MET A 204 -17.71 -7.92 3.47
C MET A 204 -18.61 -9.12 3.16
N HIS A 205 -19.00 -9.88 4.17
CA HIS A 205 -19.92 -11.00 3.99
C HIS A 205 -21.28 -10.54 3.46
N GLU A 206 -21.81 -9.43 3.98
CA GLU A 206 -23.06 -8.84 3.49
C GLU A 206 -22.97 -8.42 2.01
N CYS A 207 -21.85 -7.82 1.60
CA CYS A 207 -21.61 -7.48 0.19
C CYS A 207 -21.67 -8.73 -0.71
N CYS A 208 -21.08 -9.84 -0.25
CA CYS A 208 -21.09 -11.12 -0.96
C CYS A 208 -22.49 -11.74 -1.08
N GLN A 209 -23.38 -11.55 -0.10
CA GLN A 209 -24.75 -12.09 -0.18
C GLN A 209 -25.63 -11.37 -1.19
N ARG A 210 -25.31 -10.11 -1.52
CA ARG A 210 -26.13 -9.28 -2.42
C ARG A 210 -25.96 -9.65 -3.88
N ILE A 211 -24.76 -10.05 -4.30
CA ILE A 211 -24.40 -10.26 -5.70
C ILE A 211 -23.54 -11.50 -5.84
N ALA A 212 -24.02 -12.46 -6.63
CA ALA A 212 -23.26 -13.65 -6.99
C ALA A 212 -21.96 -13.25 -7.70
N SER A 213 -20.84 -13.59 -7.07
CA SER A 213 -19.52 -13.20 -7.51
C SER A 213 -18.48 -14.16 -6.96
N GLY A 214 -17.27 -14.09 -7.50
CA GLY A 214 -16.19 -14.94 -7.08
C GLY A 214 -14.82 -14.37 -7.42
N MET A 215 -13.82 -15.22 -7.32
CA MET A 215 -12.44 -14.87 -7.65
C MET A 215 -11.77 -16.03 -8.39
N VAL A 216 -10.93 -15.70 -9.36
CA VAL A 216 -10.20 -16.69 -10.17
C VAL A 216 -8.72 -16.31 -10.24
N THR A 217 -7.84 -17.28 -10.00
CA THR A 217 -6.41 -17.11 -10.22
C THR A 217 -6.10 -17.34 -11.70
N ILE A 218 -5.45 -16.36 -12.31
CA ILE A 218 -5.01 -16.40 -13.70
C ILE A 218 -3.50 -16.25 -13.81
N ARG A 219 -2.94 -16.85 -14.85
CA ARG A 219 -1.58 -16.60 -15.31
C ARG A 219 -1.62 -15.81 -16.61
N VAL A 220 -0.79 -14.77 -16.65
CA VAL A 220 -0.56 -13.89 -17.79
C VAL A 220 0.93 -13.85 -18.14
N ASN A 221 1.22 -13.56 -19.39
CA ASN A 221 2.55 -13.36 -19.94
C ASN A 221 2.59 -12.01 -20.70
N ALA A 222 3.71 -11.70 -21.36
CA ALA A 222 3.89 -10.43 -22.06
C ALA A 222 2.94 -10.21 -23.26
N LYS A 223 2.44 -11.27 -23.88
CA LYS A 223 1.50 -11.25 -25.00
C LYS A 223 0.04 -11.25 -24.55
N SER A 224 -0.24 -11.60 -23.29
CA SER A 224 -1.59 -11.66 -22.75
C SER A 224 -2.33 -10.33 -22.87
N ARG A 225 -3.55 -10.37 -23.40
CA ARG A 225 -4.43 -9.21 -23.58
C ARG A 225 -5.44 -9.10 -22.44
N LEU A 226 -4.95 -9.15 -21.19
CA LEU A 226 -5.82 -9.20 -20.00
C LEU A 226 -6.80 -8.01 -19.92
N LEU A 227 -6.35 -6.79 -20.20
CA LEU A 227 -7.21 -5.61 -20.11
C LEU A 227 -8.39 -5.66 -21.11
N GLU A 228 -8.14 -6.20 -22.31
CA GLU A 228 -9.17 -6.46 -23.32
C GLU A 228 -10.15 -7.55 -22.82
N ALA A 229 -9.62 -8.65 -22.27
CA ALA A 229 -10.44 -9.71 -21.69
C ALA A 229 -11.38 -9.21 -20.58
N LEU A 230 -10.86 -8.40 -19.66
CA LEU A 230 -11.64 -7.81 -18.57
C LEU A 230 -12.67 -6.82 -19.11
N PHE A 231 -12.34 -6.05 -20.15
CA PHE A 231 -13.29 -5.14 -20.79
C PHE A 231 -14.44 -5.89 -21.46
N ASP A 232 -14.14 -6.90 -22.29
CA ASP A 232 -15.15 -7.69 -22.99
C ASP A 232 -16.04 -8.46 -21.99
N ALA A 233 -15.45 -9.02 -20.92
CA ALA A 233 -16.21 -9.68 -19.84
C ALA A 233 -17.26 -8.73 -19.21
N ARG A 234 -16.86 -7.47 -18.96
CA ARG A 234 -17.77 -6.45 -18.44
C ARG A 234 -18.86 -6.08 -19.44
N GLN A 235 -18.56 -6.01 -20.73
CA GLN A 235 -19.59 -5.75 -21.75
C GLN A 235 -20.65 -6.84 -21.77
N VAL A 236 -20.25 -8.12 -21.70
CA VAL A 236 -21.19 -9.24 -21.65
C VAL A 236 -22.11 -9.16 -20.42
N ALA A 237 -21.57 -8.78 -19.25
CA ALA A 237 -22.41 -8.56 -18.07
C ALA A 237 -23.41 -7.40 -18.28
N ARG A 238 -22.98 -6.28 -18.88
CA ARG A 238 -23.86 -5.15 -19.18
C ARG A 238 -24.99 -5.51 -20.16
N GLU A 239 -24.68 -6.28 -21.21
CA GLU A 239 -25.66 -6.76 -22.18
C GLU A 239 -26.75 -7.63 -21.53
N LYS A 240 -26.40 -8.34 -20.45
CA LYS A 240 -27.33 -9.11 -19.62
C LYS A 240 -28.02 -8.29 -18.51
N TYR A 241 -27.79 -6.98 -18.45
CA TYR A 241 -28.26 -6.09 -17.38
C TYR A 241 -27.78 -6.50 -15.98
N GLU A 242 -26.60 -7.10 -15.90
CA GLU A 242 -25.94 -7.49 -14.66
C GLU A 242 -24.87 -6.48 -14.25
N LEU A 243 -24.41 -6.58 -12.99
CA LEU A 243 -23.31 -5.75 -12.52
C LEU A 243 -21.98 -6.18 -13.19
N ASP A 244 -21.24 -5.21 -13.72
CA ASP A 244 -20.07 -5.41 -14.56
C ASP A 244 -18.76 -5.35 -13.78
N ILE A 245 -18.65 -6.16 -12.73
CA ILE A 245 -17.41 -6.24 -11.96
C ILE A 245 -16.53 -7.34 -12.55
N CYS A 246 -15.36 -6.93 -13.03
CA CYS A 246 -14.29 -7.84 -13.46
C CYS A 246 -12.97 -7.07 -13.44
N GLU A 247 -12.17 -7.24 -12.39
CA GLU A 247 -10.96 -6.46 -12.18
C GLU A 247 -9.90 -7.19 -11.36
N ASP A 248 -8.65 -6.68 -11.40
CA ASP A 248 -7.58 -7.18 -10.56
C ASP A 248 -7.95 -7.02 -9.08
N ALA A 249 -7.96 -8.13 -8.34
CA ALA A 249 -8.20 -8.18 -6.91
C ALA A 249 -6.91 -8.45 -6.11
N ASN A 250 -5.99 -9.24 -6.67
CA ASN A 250 -4.69 -9.49 -6.03
C ASN A 250 -3.57 -9.60 -7.08
N PHE A 251 -2.47 -8.88 -6.84
CA PHE A 251 -1.21 -9.06 -7.54
C PHE A 251 -0.33 -10.00 -6.71
N LEU A 252 -0.20 -11.27 -7.11
CA LEU A 252 0.46 -12.29 -6.29
C LEU A 252 1.99 -12.26 -6.49
N PHE A 253 2.42 -12.52 -7.72
CA PHE A 253 3.81 -12.52 -8.16
C PHE A 253 3.83 -12.40 -9.70
N CYS A 254 5.01 -12.31 -10.30
CA CYS A 254 5.14 -12.03 -11.72
C CYS A 254 4.27 -12.97 -12.59
N GLY A 255 3.41 -12.35 -13.40
CA GLY A 255 2.49 -13.05 -14.30
C GLY A 255 1.34 -13.79 -13.60
N HIS A 256 1.14 -13.67 -12.28
CA HIS A 256 0.06 -14.35 -11.56
C HIS A 256 -0.79 -13.36 -10.77
N ARG A 257 -2.09 -13.37 -11.07
CA ARG A 257 -3.05 -12.44 -10.50
C ARG A 257 -4.33 -13.15 -10.12
N VAL A 258 -5.07 -12.56 -9.21
CA VAL A 258 -6.45 -12.96 -8.93
C VAL A 258 -7.37 -11.90 -9.47
N ILE A 259 -8.33 -12.32 -10.29
CA ILE A 259 -9.40 -11.46 -10.80
C ILE A 259 -10.63 -11.71 -9.93
N GLY A 260 -11.21 -10.63 -9.40
CA GLY A 260 -12.51 -10.66 -8.77
C GLY A 260 -13.57 -10.21 -9.77
N GLY A 261 -14.70 -10.89 -9.82
CA GLY A 261 -15.79 -10.50 -10.70
C GLY A 261 -17.12 -11.17 -10.44
N THR A 262 -18.17 -10.71 -11.13
CA THR A 262 -19.47 -11.37 -11.15
C THR A 262 -19.39 -12.71 -11.87
N GLU A 263 -20.31 -13.61 -11.57
CA GLU A 263 -20.29 -14.98 -12.12
C GLU A 263 -20.25 -14.99 -13.65
N THR A 264 -21.02 -14.13 -14.31
CA THR A 264 -21.02 -13.96 -15.77
C THR A 264 -19.66 -13.50 -16.30
N CYS A 265 -19.03 -12.50 -15.66
CA CYS A 265 -17.71 -12.04 -16.08
C CYS A 265 -16.65 -13.14 -15.95
N LEU A 266 -16.69 -13.91 -14.86
CA LEU A 266 -15.74 -14.98 -14.61
C LEU A 266 -15.94 -16.16 -15.58
N ALA A 267 -17.18 -16.54 -15.86
CA ALA A 267 -17.50 -17.55 -16.87
C ALA A 267 -16.99 -17.13 -18.27
N TYR A 268 -17.17 -15.85 -18.63
CA TYR A 268 -16.63 -15.33 -19.89
C TYR A 268 -15.10 -15.47 -19.97
N LEU A 269 -14.37 -15.15 -18.89
CA LEU A 269 -12.91 -15.30 -18.86
C LEU A 269 -12.48 -16.76 -18.97
N GLU A 270 -13.21 -17.68 -18.34
CA GLU A 270 -12.97 -19.13 -18.41
C GLU A 270 -13.16 -19.67 -19.85
N GLU A 271 -14.22 -19.26 -20.52
CA GLU A 271 -14.54 -19.68 -21.88
C GLU A 271 -13.62 -19.06 -22.95
N ASN A 272 -13.19 -17.80 -22.74
CA ASN A 272 -12.46 -17.02 -23.74
C ASN A 272 -10.97 -16.88 -23.41
N ALA A 273 -10.45 -17.63 -22.44
CA ALA A 273 -9.06 -17.52 -21.98
C ALA A 273 -8.04 -17.59 -23.14
N ALA A 274 -8.24 -18.55 -24.06
CA ALA A 274 -7.36 -18.75 -25.21
C ALA A 274 -7.34 -17.55 -26.19
N LYS A 275 -8.47 -16.84 -26.36
CA LYS A 275 -8.57 -15.65 -27.22
C LYS A 275 -7.59 -14.56 -26.79
N TYR A 276 -7.34 -14.43 -25.48
CA TYR A 276 -6.52 -13.36 -24.91
C TYR A 276 -5.14 -13.83 -24.45
N ASP A 277 -4.74 -15.06 -24.77
CA ASP A 277 -3.48 -15.65 -24.31
C ASP A 277 -3.34 -15.59 -22.77
N ILE A 278 -4.45 -15.80 -22.06
CA ILE A 278 -4.49 -15.92 -20.59
C ILE A 278 -4.74 -17.37 -20.21
N HIS A 279 -4.22 -17.79 -19.06
CA HIS A 279 -4.48 -19.12 -18.51
C HIS A 279 -5.26 -19.01 -17.21
N VAL A 280 -6.50 -19.47 -17.20
CA VAL A 280 -7.28 -19.62 -15.97
C VAL A 280 -6.77 -20.85 -15.22
N LEU A 281 -6.23 -20.64 -14.02
CA LEU A 281 -5.61 -21.71 -13.23
C LEU A 281 -6.61 -22.38 -12.30
N LYS A 282 -7.35 -21.58 -11.53
CA LYS A 282 -8.22 -22.09 -10.46
C LYS A 282 -9.24 -21.05 -10.01
N ARG A 283 -10.50 -21.47 -9.87
CA ARG A 283 -11.53 -20.73 -9.14
C ARG A 283 -11.32 -20.86 -7.64
N LEU A 284 -11.34 -19.73 -6.93
CA LEU A 284 -11.12 -19.70 -5.49
C LEU A 284 -12.44 -20.01 -4.77
N SER A 285 -12.38 -20.85 -3.74
CA SER A 285 -13.53 -21.20 -2.89
C SER A 285 -13.79 -20.09 -1.87
N VAL A 286 -14.26 -18.95 -2.38
CA VAL A 286 -14.54 -17.74 -1.60
C VAL A 286 -15.98 -17.29 -1.80
N GLY A 287 -16.52 -16.56 -0.82
CA GLY A 287 -17.92 -16.12 -0.84
C GLY A 287 -18.23 -14.99 -1.84
N GLY A 288 -17.22 -14.31 -2.40
CA GLY A 288 -17.43 -13.22 -3.36
C GLY A 288 -16.15 -12.59 -3.89
N ALA A 289 -16.30 -11.57 -4.74
CA ALA A 289 -15.20 -10.82 -5.35
C ALA A 289 -14.56 -9.81 -4.39
N PHE A 290 -13.73 -10.28 -3.44
CA PHE A 290 -13.02 -9.40 -2.51
C PHE A 290 -12.01 -8.50 -3.21
N HIS A 291 -11.65 -7.37 -2.57
CA HIS A 291 -10.67 -6.42 -3.10
C HIS A 291 -11.04 -5.81 -4.46
N THR A 292 -12.34 -5.77 -4.74
CA THR A 292 -12.95 -5.11 -5.90
C THR A 292 -13.94 -4.03 -5.45
N HIS A 293 -14.44 -3.25 -6.39
CA HIS A 293 -15.50 -2.28 -6.20
C HIS A 293 -16.78 -2.88 -5.61
N LEU A 294 -16.97 -4.21 -5.68
CA LEU A 294 -18.09 -4.89 -5.02
C LEU A 294 -18.10 -4.65 -3.51
N MET A 295 -16.92 -4.45 -2.92
CA MET A 295 -16.74 -4.30 -1.48
C MET A 295 -16.83 -2.84 -1.01
N VAL A 296 -17.10 -1.87 -1.88
CA VAL A 296 -17.28 -0.45 -1.49
C VAL A 296 -18.31 -0.26 -0.36
N PRO A 297 -19.47 -0.94 -0.34
CA PRO A 297 -20.42 -0.79 0.76
C PRO A 297 -19.86 -1.20 2.12
N ALA A 298 -18.85 -2.09 2.17
CA ALA A 298 -18.17 -2.48 3.40
C ALA A 298 -17.17 -1.44 3.92
N GLU A 299 -16.83 -0.41 3.14
CA GLU A 299 -15.93 0.66 3.59
C GLU A 299 -16.54 1.47 4.75
N GLU A 300 -17.83 1.83 4.68
CA GLU A 300 -18.43 2.74 5.66
C GLU A 300 -18.57 2.12 7.07
N PRO A 301 -19.06 0.86 7.22
CA PRO A 301 -19.07 0.19 8.53
C PRO A 301 -17.67 0.11 9.16
N VAL A 302 -16.66 -0.21 8.35
CA VAL A 302 -15.27 -0.30 8.83
C VAL A 302 -14.71 1.07 9.19
N LYS A 303 -15.00 2.10 8.39
CA LYS A 303 -14.58 3.47 8.65
C LYS A 303 -15.13 3.99 9.97
N GLU A 304 -16.39 3.70 10.28
CA GLU A 304 -16.98 4.09 11.58
C GLU A 304 -16.36 3.30 12.73
N ALA A 305 -16.12 1.99 12.57
CA ALA A 305 -15.42 1.18 13.57
C ALA A 305 -14.00 1.71 13.86
N VAL A 306 -13.24 2.08 12.84
CA VAL A 306 -11.86 2.60 12.96
C VAL A 306 -11.81 4.00 13.60
N LYS A 307 -12.87 4.79 13.47
CA LYS A 307 -12.94 6.15 14.02
C LYS A 307 -12.91 6.15 15.55
N GLY A 308 -13.51 5.14 16.18
CA GLY A 308 -13.53 4.97 17.63
C GLY A 308 -12.24 4.45 18.25
N ILE A 309 -11.27 3.99 17.43
CA ILE A 309 -10.04 3.34 17.90
C ILE A 309 -8.91 4.36 18.09
N ASP A 310 -8.22 4.32 19.24
CA ASP A 310 -6.99 5.11 19.46
C ASP A 310 -5.75 4.43 18.87
N LEU A 311 -5.49 4.76 17.59
CA LEU A 311 -4.31 4.26 16.90
C LEU A 311 -3.01 4.78 17.53
N GLN A 312 -2.13 3.88 17.94
CA GLN A 312 -0.73 4.15 18.26
C GLN A 312 0.11 4.24 16.98
N LEU A 313 1.25 4.93 17.04
CA LEU A 313 2.15 4.97 15.90
C LEU A 313 2.95 3.65 15.82
N PRO A 314 3.06 3.03 14.62
CA PRO A 314 3.85 1.83 14.43
C PRO A 314 5.29 1.98 14.95
N ARG A 315 5.81 0.93 15.58
CA ARG A 315 7.22 0.80 16.01
C ARG A 315 8.10 0.08 14.97
N VAL A 316 7.47 -0.57 14.00
CA VAL A 316 8.12 -1.27 12.89
C VAL A 316 7.51 -0.86 11.55
N ASN A 317 8.16 -1.20 10.43
CA ASN A 317 7.64 -0.88 9.11
C ASN A 317 6.44 -1.79 8.77
N ILE A 318 5.31 -1.19 8.43
CA ILE A 318 4.10 -1.91 8.01
C ILE A 318 3.87 -1.64 6.53
N TYR A 319 3.63 -2.70 5.75
CA TYR A 319 3.43 -2.59 4.31
C TYR A 319 1.94 -2.62 3.98
N SER A 320 1.48 -1.62 3.24
CA SER A 320 0.09 -1.47 2.83
C SER A 320 -0.21 -2.34 1.61
N ASN A 321 -1.21 -3.20 1.71
CA ASN A 321 -1.75 -3.91 0.54
C ASN A 321 -2.40 -2.95 -0.47
N TYR A 322 -2.95 -1.82 0.00
CA TYR A 322 -3.60 -0.84 -0.87
C TYR A 322 -2.60 -0.04 -1.72
N THR A 323 -1.55 0.49 -1.09
CA THR A 323 -0.57 1.33 -1.80
C THR A 323 0.62 0.55 -2.34
N GLY A 324 0.89 -0.65 -1.82
CA GLY A 324 2.09 -1.43 -2.12
C GLY A 324 3.37 -0.82 -1.55
N ARG A 325 3.24 0.08 -0.55
CA ARG A 325 4.34 0.85 0.06
C ARG A 325 4.27 0.76 1.58
N VAL A 326 5.34 1.17 2.25
CA VAL A 326 5.36 1.32 3.70
C VAL A 326 4.34 2.39 4.13
N TYR A 327 3.62 2.15 5.22
CA TYR A 327 2.70 3.13 5.80
C TYR A 327 3.42 4.42 6.13
N VAL A 328 2.78 5.53 5.77
CA VAL A 328 3.15 6.82 6.31
C VAL A 328 2.79 6.82 7.79
N ARG A 329 3.73 7.20 8.65
CA ARG A 329 3.59 7.21 10.11
C ARG A 329 2.67 8.35 10.61
N THR A 330 1.44 8.42 10.10
CA THR A 330 0.37 9.28 10.62
C THR A 330 -0.88 8.45 10.87
N LYS A 331 -1.60 8.74 11.97
CA LYS A 331 -2.84 8.04 12.31
C LYS A 331 -3.87 8.14 11.17
N ARG A 332 -3.96 9.30 10.51
CA ARG A 332 -4.88 9.54 9.38
C ARG A 332 -4.63 8.58 8.22
N ASP A 333 -3.39 8.49 7.77
CA ASP A 333 -3.06 7.66 6.60
C ASP A 333 -3.25 6.16 6.95
N ILE A 334 -2.98 5.74 8.18
CA ILE A 334 -3.26 4.36 8.64
C ILE A 334 -4.76 4.05 8.55
N ARG A 335 -5.63 4.93 9.06
CA ARG A 335 -7.09 4.76 8.98
C ARG A 335 -7.56 4.66 7.53
N GLU A 336 -7.10 5.56 6.68
CA GLU A 336 -7.46 5.59 5.27
C GLU A 336 -7.03 4.31 4.56
N ASN A 337 -5.82 3.81 4.83
CA ASN A 337 -5.34 2.57 4.23
C ASN A 337 -6.15 1.35 4.68
N ILE A 338 -6.53 1.26 5.96
CA ILE A 338 -7.36 0.16 6.48
C ILE A 338 -8.70 0.11 5.73
N VAL A 339 -9.36 1.27 5.58
CA VAL A 339 -10.65 1.36 4.89
C VAL A 339 -10.50 1.06 3.41
N LYS A 340 -9.55 1.70 2.73
CA LYS A 340 -9.36 1.54 1.27
C LYS A 340 -8.87 0.16 0.86
N GLN A 341 -8.20 -0.58 1.74
CA GLN A 341 -7.79 -1.96 1.46
C GLN A 341 -8.96 -2.90 1.13
N ILE A 342 -10.17 -2.61 1.61
CA ILE A 342 -11.35 -3.49 1.47
C ILE A 342 -11.78 -3.64 0.01
N SER A 343 -11.79 -2.53 -0.74
CA SER A 343 -12.32 -2.41 -2.10
C SER A 343 -11.24 -2.27 -3.17
N ASN A 344 -9.97 -2.29 -2.79
CA ASN A 344 -8.85 -2.10 -3.71
C ASN A 344 -7.95 -3.35 -3.74
N PRO A 345 -7.25 -3.58 -4.87
CA PRO A 345 -6.44 -4.75 -5.04
C PRO A 345 -5.30 -4.85 -4.03
N VAL A 346 -5.02 -6.09 -3.62
CA VAL A 346 -3.86 -6.43 -2.79
C VAL A 346 -2.60 -6.41 -3.64
N LYS A 347 -1.71 -5.46 -3.36
CA LYS A 347 -0.43 -5.28 -4.05
C LYS A 347 0.72 -6.10 -3.45
N TRP A 348 0.52 -7.41 -3.34
CA TRP A 348 1.49 -8.32 -2.69
C TRP A 348 2.80 -8.43 -3.46
N GLU A 349 2.74 -8.57 -4.78
CA GLU A 349 3.91 -8.56 -5.66
C GLU A 349 4.77 -7.29 -5.45
N GLN A 350 4.12 -6.13 -5.39
CA GLN A 350 4.80 -4.85 -5.22
C GLN A 350 5.44 -4.73 -3.83
N ILE A 351 4.78 -5.24 -2.78
CA ILE A 351 5.35 -5.31 -1.42
C ILE A 351 6.62 -6.16 -1.44
N GLN A 352 6.58 -7.34 -2.07
CA GLN A 352 7.76 -8.19 -2.18
C GLN A 352 8.90 -7.49 -2.93
N GLN A 353 8.60 -6.80 -4.03
CA GLN A 353 9.60 -6.01 -4.76
C GLN A 353 10.24 -4.91 -3.89
N VAL A 354 9.48 -4.28 -2.98
CA VAL A 354 10.04 -3.29 -2.04
C VAL A 354 10.93 -3.96 -0.99
N LEU A 355 10.51 -5.11 -0.45
CA LEU A 355 11.32 -5.88 0.50
C LEU A 355 12.63 -6.34 -0.15
N TYR A 356 12.58 -6.77 -1.40
CA TYR A 356 13.78 -7.18 -2.13
C TYR A 356 14.66 -6.00 -2.51
N ARG A 357 14.15 -4.80 -2.81
CA ARG A 357 15.02 -3.67 -3.20
C ARG A 357 16.15 -3.34 -2.20
N LYS A 358 16.00 -3.76 -0.95
CA LYS A 358 17.00 -3.56 0.10
C LYS A 358 18.10 -4.63 0.16
N HIS A 359 18.06 -5.67 -0.68
CA HIS A 359 19.10 -6.70 -0.69
C HIS A 359 20.42 -6.17 -1.24
N GLU A 360 21.50 -6.39 -0.50
CA GLU A 360 22.88 -6.21 -0.95
C GLU A 360 23.52 -7.60 -1.09
N ASP A 361 24.27 -7.84 -2.16
CA ASP A 361 24.98 -9.11 -2.40
C ASP A 361 24.12 -10.40 -2.26
N TYR A 362 22.83 -10.34 -2.61
CA TYR A 362 21.88 -11.45 -2.42
C TYR A 362 21.67 -11.88 -0.97
N LYS A 363 21.93 -10.99 0.00
CA LYS A 363 21.57 -11.17 1.41
C LYS A 363 20.16 -10.67 1.65
N PHE A 364 19.37 -11.46 2.35
CA PHE A 364 17.96 -11.19 2.62
C PHE A 364 17.69 -11.23 4.13
N PRO A 365 16.64 -10.55 4.61
CA PRO A 365 16.13 -10.75 5.96
C PRO A 365 15.51 -12.12 6.12
N ASN A 366 15.33 -12.53 7.36
CA ASN A 366 14.56 -13.75 7.68
C ASN A 366 13.07 -13.46 7.48
N PHE A 367 12.39 -14.31 6.72
CA PHE A 367 10.96 -14.21 6.47
C PHE A 367 10.21 -15.24 7.30
N PHE A 368 9.47 -14.79 8.30
CA PHE A 368 8.73 -15.68 9.20
C PHE A 368 7.24 -15.59 8.88
N GLU A 369 6.67 -16.64 8.32
CA GLU A 369 5.21 -16.75 8.16
C GLU A 369 4.60 -17.28 9.45
N VAL A 370 3.85 -16.42 10.13
CA VAL A 370 3.26 -16.65 11.45
C VAL A 370 1.75 -16.79 11.31
N GLY A 371 1.23 -18.01 11.49
CA GLY A 371 -0.19 -18.31 11.38
C GLY A 371 -0.50 -19.56 10.56
N PRO A 372 -1.75 -19.74 10.11
CA PRO A 372 -2.16 -20.96 9.45
C PRO A 372 -1.62 -21.06 8.02
N GLY A 373 -1.22 -22.27 7.61
CA GLY A 373 -0.79 -22.54 6.25
C GLY A 373 0.65 -22.12 5.94
N ARG A 374 0.98 -22.09 4.64
CA ARG A 374 2.32 -21.79 4.08
C ARG A 374 2.24 -21.08 2.72
N GLN A 375 1.14 -20.36 2.50
CA GLN A 375 0.82 -19.81 1.17
C GLN A 375 1.76 -18.65 0.83
N LEU A 376 2.14 -17.85 1.83
CA LEU A 376 3.04 -16.73 1.59
C LEU A 376 4.46 -17.20 1.25
N GLY A 377 4.95 -18.23 1.93
CA GLY A 377 6.20 -18.91 1.60
C GLY A 377 6.20 -19.54 0.22
N ALA A 378 5.10 -20.17 -0.19
CA ALA A 378 4.95 -20.70 -1.54
C ALA A 378 5.03 -19.59 -2.60
N MET A 379 4.39 -18.43 -2.36
CA MET A 379 4.51 -17.26 -3.24
C MET A 379 5.93 -16.68 -3.23
N LEU A 380 6.57 -16.61 -2.06
CA LEU A 380 7.96 -16.15 -1.92
C LEU A 380 8.92 -17.02 -2.74
N LEU A 381 8.72 -18.34 -2.76
CA LEU A 381 9.49 -19.27 -3.58
C LEU A 381 9.36 -18.98 -5.08
N GLN A 382 8.14 -18.65 -5.53
CA GLN A 382 7.89 -18.29 -6.93
C GLN A 382 8.55 -16.97 -7.32
N THR A 383 8.63 -16.01 -6.40
CA THR A 383 9.26 -14.72 -6.68
C THR A 383 10.78 -14.76 -6.56
N SER A 384 11.33 -15.40 -5.53
CA SER A 384 12.78 -15.48 -5.32
C SER A 384 13.17 -16.74 -4.53
N LYS A 385 13.76 -17.72 -5.25
CA LYS A 385 14.37 -18.91 -4.64
C LYS A 385 15.48 -18.58 -3.64
N LYS A 386 16.17 -17.45 -3.82
CA LYS A 386 17.24 -17.01 -2.89
C LYS A 386 16.65 -16.48 -1.58
N ALA A 387 15.63 -15.63 -1.66
CA ALA A 387 14.94 -15.13 -0.48
C ALA A 387 14.24 -16.25 0.29
N TYR A 388 13.68 -17.23 -0.42
CA TYR A 388 13.04 -18.40 0.19
C TYR A 388 14.01 -19.25 1.03
N LYS A 389 15.32 -19.18 0.83
CA LYS A 389 16.28 -19.86 1.73
C LYS A 389 16.26 -19.28 3.15
N CYS A 390 15.80 -18.05 3.31
CA CYS A 390 15.65 -17.36 4.59
C CYS A 390 14.21 -17.43 5.13
N TYR A 391 13.35 -18.26 4.54
CA TYR A 391 11.96 -18.41 4.96
C TYR A 391 11.80 -19.50 6.02
N THR A 392 11.05 -19.18 7.07
CA THR A 392 10.63 -20.12 8.11
C THR A 392 9.13 -19.97 8.36
N SER A 393 8.46 -21.09 8.60
CA SER A 393 7.02 -21.16 8.87
C SER A 393 6.80 -21.50 10.34
N TYR A 394 6.03 -20.67 11.02
CA TYR A 394 5.58 -20.86 12.40
C TYR A 394 4.08 -21.16 12.38
N PRO A 395 3.70 -22.44 12.26
CA PRO A 395 2.31 -22.84 12.12
C PRO A 395 1.57 -22.72 13.46
N CYS A 396 0.31 -22.30 13.39
CA CYS A 396 -0.63 -22.34 14.53
C CYS A 396 -1.43 -23.64 14.60
#